data_AF-A0AAD2JFR6-F1
#
_entry.id   AF-A0AAD2JFR6-F1
#
_cell.length_a   1.000
_cell.length_b   1.000
_cell.length_c   1.000
_cell.angle_alpha   90.00
_cell.angle_beta   90.00
_cell.angle_gamma   90.00
#
_symmetry.space_group_name_H-M   'P 1'
#
loop_
_entity.id
_entity.type
_entity.pdbx_description
1 polymer ?
#
loop_
_entity_poly.entity_id
_entity_poly.type
_entity_poly.pdbx_seq_one_letter_code
_entity_poly.pdbx_strand_id
1 'polypeptide(L)' 'MDFPSEQAATDDAQRSLVDMAKETLPNGERAHFKVRVQDQAGDEVYRASLDFKGRGRRKAGAPEEPADD' A
#
# COMPACT_ATOMS: atom_id res chain seq x y z
N MET A 1 -12.95 15.54 1.10
CA MET A 1 -13.53 15.21 -0.21
C MET A 1 -14.97 14.84 0.03
N ASP A 2 -15.91 15.60 -0.52
CA ASP A 2 -17.32 15.22 -0.50
C ASP A 2 -17.55 14.26 -1.66
N PHE A 3 -17.81 12.99 -1.33
CA PHE A 3 -18.16 12.01 -2.34
C PHE A 3 -19.67 12.01 -2.55
N PRO A 4 -20.16 12.04 -3.80
CA PRO A 4 -21.58 12.11 -4.11
C PRO A 4 -22.36 10.87 -3.66
N SER A 5 -21.67 9.78 -3.31
CA SER A 5 -22.23 8.55 -2.76
C SER A 5 -21.13 7.77 -2.02
N GLU A 6 -21.52 6.95 -1.04
CA GLU A 6 -20.62 6.03 -0.32
C GLU A 6 -19.84 5.11 -1.26
N GLN A 7 -20.45 4.77 -2.40
CA GLN A 7 -19.84 3.97 -3.45
C GLN A 7 -18.68 4.70 -4.13
N ALA A 8 -18.80 6.01 -4.38
CA ALA A 8 -17.72 6.82 -4.95
C ALA A 8 -16.56 6.99 -3.95
N ALA A 9 -16.86 7.13 -2.66
CA ALA A 9 -15.85 7.15 -1.60
C ALA A 9 -15.10 5.81 -1.51
N THR A 10 -15.82 4.71 -1.72
CA THR A 10 -15.27 3.35 -1.72
C THR A 10 -14.36 3.11 -2.92
N ASP A 11 -14.79 3.47 -4.14
CA ASP A 11 -14.00 3.35 -5.36
C ASP A 11 -12.69 4.17 -5.28
N ASP A 12 -12.77 5.39 -4.75
CA ASP A 12 -11.61 6.26 -4.56
C ASP A 12 -10.64 5.71 -3.50
N ALA A 13 -11.17 5.22 -2.38
CA ALA A 13 -10.40 4.53 -1.36
C ALA A 13 -9.68 3.29 -1.90
N GLN A 14 -10.32 2.52 -2.79
CA GLN A 14 -9.70 1.37 -3.45
C GLN A 14 -8.59 1.78 -4.41
N ARG A 15 -8.81 2.80 -5.26
CA ARG A 15 -7.75 3.32 -6.16
C ARG A 15 -6.54 3.82 -5.38
N SER A 16 -6.78 4.62 -4.36
CA SER A 16 -5.72 5.14 -3.48
C SER A 16 -4.90 4.01 -2.85
N LEU A 17 -5.56 2.92 -2.44
CA LEU A 17 -4.87 1.77 -1.85
C LEU A 17 -3.98 1.03 -2.85
N VAL A 18 -4.39 0.95 -4.12
CA VAL A 18 -3.61 0.34 -5.20
C VAL A 18 -2.42 1.21 -5.58
N ASP A 19 -2.59 2.54 -5.66
CA ASP A 19 -1.48 3.43 -5.96
C ASP A 19 -0.45 3.45 -4.81
N MET A 20 -0.88 3.50 -3.54
CA MET A 20 0.02 3.34 -2.40
C MET A 20 0.82 2.03 -2.46
N ALA A 21 0.18 0.94 -2.88
CA ALA A 21 0.85 -0.34 -3.08
C ALA A 21 1.87 -0.24 -4.23
N LYS A 22 1.52 0.34 -5.38
CA LYS A 22 2.44 0.50 -6.53
C LYS A 22 3.67 1.36 -6.20
N GLU A 23 3.52 2.38 -5.37
CA GLU A 23 4.64 3.23 -4.94
C GLU A 23 5.56 2.54 -3.92
N THR A 24 4.99 1.73 -3.03
CA THR A 24 5.75 1.15 -1.90
C THR A 24 6.36 -0.22 -2.22
N LEU A 25 5.67 -1.04 -3.02
CA LEU A 25 6.11 -2.40 -3.36
C LEU A 25 7.41 -2.55 -4.16
N PRO A 26 7.87 -1.61 -5.02
CA PRO A 26 9.13 -1.80 -5.73
C PRO A 26 10.36 -1.94 -4.81
N ASN A 27 10.25 -1.55 -3.53
CA ASN A 27 11.35 -1.60 -2.55
C ASN A 27 11.07 -2.52 -1.34
N GLY A 28 9.91 -3.16 -1.24
CA GLY A 28 9.46 -3.81 -0.01
C GLY A 28 8.94 -5.23 -0.22
N GLU A 29 9.61 -6.21 0.38
CA GLU A 29 9.15 -7.61 0.39
C GLU A 29 7.83 -7.78 1.16
N ARG A 30 7.47 -6.83 2.03
CA ARG A 30 6.25 -6.89 2.84
C ARG A 30 5.65 -5.51 3.01
N ALA A 31 4.37 -5.38 2.74
CA ALA A 31 3.63 -4.14 2.97
C ALA A 31 2.22 -4.47 3.45
N HIS A 32 1.70 -3.63 4.35
CA HIS A 32 0.34 -3.73 4.83
C HIS A 32 -0.31 -2.35 4.71
N PHE A 33 -1.34 -2.26 3.87
CA PHE A 33 -2.14 -1.05 3.70
C PHE A 33 -3.54 -1.28 4.28
N LYS A 34 -4.12 -0.23 4.86
CA LYS A 34 -5.50 -0.22 5.34
C LYS A 34 -6.14 1.09 4.90
N VAL A 35 -7.38 1.00 4.45
CA VAL A 35 -8.23 2.17 4.21
C VAL A 35 -9.54 1.98 4.95
N ARG A 36 -10.03 3.08 5.50
CA ARG A 36 -11.33 3.16 6.17
C ARG A 36 -12.04 4.39 5.63
N VAL A 37 -13.28 4.21 5.21
CA VAL A 37 -14.19 5.29 4.86
C VAL A 37 -15.20 5.40 6.00
N GLN A 38 -15.39 6.62 6.49
CA GLN A 38 -16.40 6.96 7.47
C GLN A 38 -17.42 7.88 6.81
N ASP A 39 -18.69 7.78 7.18
CA ASP A 39 -19.71 8.75 6.79
C ASP A 39 -19.60 10.04 7.65
N GLN A 40 -20.49 11.01 7.42
CA GLN A 40 -20.52 12.27 8.18
C GLN A 40 -20.88 12.08 9.67
N ALA A 41 -21.63 11.03 10.03
CA ALA A 41 -21.92 10.63 11.39
C ALA A 41 -20.74 9.93 12.09
N GLY A 42 -19.71 9.54 11.33
CA GLY A 42 -18.52 8.85 11.83
C GLY A 42 -18.65 7.32 11.82
N ASP A 43 -19.73 6.78 11.26
CA ASP A 43 -19.92 5.34 11.12
C ASP A 43 -18.99 4.80 10.02
N GLU A 44 -18.39 3.63 10.29
CA GLU A 44 -17.55 2.95 9.32
C GLU A 44 -18.42 2.32 8.23
N VAL A 45 -18.50 2.98 7.08
CA VAL A 45 -19.28 2.49 5.93
C VAL A 45 -18.47 1.55 5.05
N TYR A 46 -17.15 1.66 5.07
CA TYR A 46 -16.29 0.78 4.28
C TYR A 46 -14.90 0.62 4.90
N ARG A 47 -14.38 -0.60 4.81
CA ARG A 47 -13.03 -0.94 5.25
C ARG A 47 -12.41 -1.94 4.29
N ALA A 48 -11.20 -1.65 3.86
CA ALA A 48 -10.39 -2.57 3.06
C ALA A 48 -8.94 -2.61 3.55
N SER A 49 -8.30 -3.74 3.31
CA SER A 49 -6.90 -3.99 3.67
C SER A 49 -6.20 -4.77 2.58
N LEU A 50 -4.96 -4.41 2.28
CA LEU A 50 -4.09 -5.14 1.36
C LEU A 50 -2.82 -5.56 2.11
N ASP A 51 -2.63 -6.86 2.19
CA ASP A 51 -1.44 -7.50 2.75
C ASP A 51 -0.61 -8.08 1.61
N PHE A 52 0.57 -7.49 1.38
CA PHE A 52 1.54 -8.01 0.43
C PHE A 52 2.69 -8.71 1.17
N LYS A 53 3.01 -9.93 0.74
CA LYS A 53 4.12 -10.74 1.25
C LYS A 53 4.83 -11.43 0.10
N GLY A 54 5.91 -10.82 -0.37
CA GLY A 54 6.86 -11.41 -1.30
C GLY A 54 7.90 -12.26 -0.57
N ARG A 55 8.31 -13.37 -1.19
CA ARG A 55 9.52 -14.11 -0.82
C ARG A 55 10.34 -14.30 -2.09
N GLY A 56 11.45 -13.57 -2.19
CA GLY A 56 12.42 -13.72 -3.28
C GLY A 56 13.59 -14.63 -2.86
N ARG A 57 14.42 -15.05 -3.82
CA ARG A 57 15.75 -15.54 -3.47
C ARG A 57 16.54 -14.36 -2.91
N ARG A 58 17.13 -14.50 -1.72
CA ARG A 58 18.06 -13.52 -1.13
C ARG A 58 19.14 -13.22 -2.18
N LYS A 59 19.26 -11.96 -2.64
CA LYS A 59 20.44 -11.58 -3.42
C LYS A 59 21.63 -11.67 -2.47
N ALA A 60 22.40 -12.75 -2.59
CA ALA A 60 23.71 -12.84 -1.97
C ALA A 60 24.66 -11.90 -2.73
N GLY A 61 25.29 -10.97 -2.00
CA GLY A 61 26.48 -10.25 -2.44
C GLY A 61 26.24 -9.07 -3.38
N ALA A 62 26.18 -7.86 -2.82
CA ALA A 62 26.97 -6.80 -3.42
C ALA A 62 28.41 -7.04 -2.94
N PRO A 63 29.40 -7.29 -3.81
CA PRO A 63 30.79 -7.27 -3.38
C PRO A 63 31.12 -5.85 -2.91
N GLU A 64 31.64 -5.72 -1.70
CA GLU A 64 32.39 -4.53 -1.30
C GLU A 64 33.50 -4.33 -2.33
N GLU A 65 33.46 -3.20 -3.05
CA GLU A 65 34.58 -2.75 -3.86
C GLU A 65 35.80 -2.64 -2.94
N PRO A 66 36.91 -3.36 -3.21
CA PRO A 66 38.13 -3.13 -2.45
C PRO A 66 38.59 -1.70 -2.74
N ALA A 67 38.73 -0.90 -1.69
CA ALA A 67 39.46 0.35 -1.77
C ALA A 67 40.89 0.03 -2.25
N ASP A 68 41.23 0.48 -3.46
CA ASP A 68 42.61 0.54 -3.95
C ASP A 68 43.47 1.31 -2.92
N ASP A 69 44.55 0.66 -2.46
CA ASP A 69 45.65 1.24 -1.66
C ASP A 69 46.77 1.72 -2.59
#